data_AF-A0A815P085-F1
#
_entry.id   AF-A0A815P085-F1
#
_cell.length_a   1.000
_cell.length_b   1.000
_cell.length_c   1.000
_cell.angle_alpha   90.00
_cell.angle_beta   90.00
_cell.angle_gamma   90.00
#
_symmetry.space_group_name_H-M   'P 1'
#
loop_
_entity.id
_entity.type
_entity.pdbx_description
1 polymer ?
#
loop_
_entity_poly.entity_id
_entity_poly.type
_entity_poly.pdbx_seq_one_letter_code
_entity_poly.pdbx_strand_id
1 'polypeptide(L)'
;MGSHGGRIRNYQSDALLTHSIVFAYNTGKHATTEFSPYQLQFGRHPNLPPDPPIATYEFSKPNDYFQFFRRTLPLYHRRANPQFTVGDRVLKRVSTSKTKFLSLYSDLMIIIKAQHPTY
;
A
#
# COMPACT_ATOMS: atom_id res chain seq x y z
N MET A 1 46.89 -17.21 9.65
CA MET A 1 45.91 -17.24 8.53
C MET A 1 44.52 -17.32 9.13
N GLY A 2 43.67 -16.32 8.92
CA GLY A 2 42.32 -16.28 9.50
C GLY A 2 41.51 -15.14 8.91
N SER A 3 41.18 -15.26 7.63
CA SER A 3 40.37 -14.31 6.87
C SER A 3 38.95 -14.23 7.45
N HIS A 4 38.61 -13.11 8.09
CA HIS A 4 37.24 -12.84 8.56
C HIS A 4 36.46 -12.13 7.44
N GLY A 5 35.79 -12.94 6.62
CA GLY A 5 34.83 -12.45 5.63
C GLY A 5 33.60 -11.86 6.31
N GLY A 6 33.55 -10.53 6.38
CA GLY A 6 32.37 -9.78 6.82
C GLY A 6 31.19 -10.00 5.87
N ARG A 7 30.16 -10.69 6.36
CA ARG A 7 28.94 -10.98 5.62
C ARG A 7 28.08 -9.72 5.54
N ILE A 8 28.02 -9.09 4.37
CA ILE A 8 27.15 -7.93 4.10
C ILE A 8 25.70 -8.39 4.25
N ARG A 9 25.01 -7.92 5.29
CA ARG A 9 23.58 -8.15 5.47
C ARG A 9 22.83 -7.18 4.55
N ASN A 10 22.03 -7.72 3.64
CA ASN A 10 21.14 -6.94 2.79
C ASN A 10 20.05 -6.30 3.66
N TYR A 11 20.17 -5.00 3.96
CA TYR A 11 19.20 -4.22 4.76
C TYR A 11 17.93 -3.81 3.97
N GLN A 12 17.82 -4.20 2.71
CA GLN A 12 16.73 -3.79 1.81
C GLN A 12 15.35 -4.34 2.27
N SER A 13 15.30 -5.48 2.97
CA SER A 13 14.05 -6.10 3.43
C SER A 13 13.39 -5.36 4.60
N ASP A 14 14.18 -4.67 5.43
CA ASP A 14 13.70 -4.09 6.69
C ASP A 14 12.90 -2.80 6.44
N ALA A 15 13.28 -2.03 5.43
CA ALA A 15 12.61 -0.78 5.10
C ALA A 15 11.17 -1.01 4.62
N LEU A 16 10.92 -1.99 3.74
CA LEU A 16 9.57 -2.27 3.22
C LEU A 16 8.63 -2.80 4.31
N LEU A 17 9.13 -3.67 5.19
CA LEU A 17 8.37 -4.16 6.33
C LEU A 17 8.05 -3.03 7.31
N THR A 18 9.01 -2.16 7.61
CA THR A 18 8.82 -1.05 8.55
C THR A 18 7.73 -0.08 8.09
N HIS A 19 7.72 0.32 6.81
CA HIS A 19 6.68 1.22 6.30
C HIS A 19 5.28 0.61 6.38
N SER A 20 5.16 -0.70 6.09
CA SER A 20 3.86 -1.39 6.17
C SER A 20 3.33 -1.49 7.60
N ILE A 21 4.22 -1.73 8.57
CA ILE A 21 3.88 -1.81 9.99
C ILE A 21 3.46 -0.45 10.53
N VAL A 22 4.24 0.61 10.22
CA VAL A 22 3.94 1.98 10.64
C VAL A 22 2.60 2.44 10.05
N PHE A 23 2.35 2.13 8.78
CA PHE A 23 1.06 2.42 8.15
C PHE A 23 -0.08 1.72 8.88
N ALA A 24 0.00 0.39 9.06
CA ALA A 24 -1.04 -0.40 9.71
C ALA A 24 -1.33 0.10 11.15
N TYR A 25 -0.29 0.43 11.91
CA TYR A 25 -0.43 0.99 13.25
C TYR A 25 -1.12 2.37 13.23
N ASN A 26 -0.69 3.28 12.36
CA ASN A 26 -1.24 4.64 12.30
C ASN A 26 -2.68 4.69 11.81
N THR A 27 -3.11 3.71 11.00
CA THR A 27 -4.47 3.66 10.44
C THR A 27 -5.41 2.69 11.17
N GLY A 28 -4.88 1.78 11.99
CA GLY A 28 -5.65 0.81 12.76
C GLY A 28 -6.34 1.44 13.97
N LYS A 29 -7.57 1.03 14.26
CA LYS A 29 -8.31 1.48 15.44
C LYS A 29 -7.82 0.78 16.70
N HIS A 30 -7.61 1.54 17.76
CA HIS A 30 -7.28 0.98 19.07
C HIS A 30 -8.55 0.55 19.81
N ALA A 31 -8.55 -0.63 20.42
CA ALA A 31 -9.74 -1.25 21.01
C ALA A 31 -10.33 -0.50 22.22
N THR A 32 -9.54 0.34 22.89
CA THR A 32 -10.02 1.11 24.05
C THR A 32 -10.59 2.47 23.64
N THR A 33 -9.98 3.11 22.65
CA THR A 33 -10.34 4.48 22.26
C THR A 33 -11.25 4.52 21.03
N GLU A 34 -11.35 3.42 20.27
CA GLU A 34 -12.04 3.33 18.99
C GLU A 34 -11.50 4.28 17.89
N PHE A 35 -10.37 4.95 18.17
CA PHE A 35 -9.69 5.87 17.26
C PHE A 35 -8.30 5.35 16.90
N SER A 36 -7.89 5.60 15.65
CA SER A 36 -6.50 5.39 15.21
C SER A 36 -5.58 6.54 15.62
N PRO A 37 -4.26 6.31 15.76
CA PRO A 37 -3.30 7.39 16.01
C PRO A 37 -3.41 8.56 15.01
N TYR A 38 -3.66 8.26 13.72
CA TYR A 38 -3.90 9.28 12.71
C TYR A 38 -5.11 10.15 13.02
N GLN A 39 -6.22 9.54 13.45
CA GLN A 39 -7.44 10.29 13.79
C GLN A 39 -7.21 11.17 15.02
N LEU A 40 -6.47 10.69 16.02
CA LEU A 40 -6.12 11.49 17.20
C LEU A 40 -5.24 12.70 16.82
N GLN A 41 -4.32 12.52 15.86
CA GLN A 41 -3.41 13.58 15.44
C GLN A 41 -4.05 14.62 14.49
N PHE A 42 -4.88 14.17 13.56
CA PHE A 42 -5.38 15.03 12.46
C PHE A 42 -6.89 15.29 12.51
N GLY A 43 -7.62 14.69 13.45
CA GLY A 43 -9.07 14.89 13.63
C GLY A 43 -9.93 14.43 12.45
N ARG A 44 -9.40 13.61 11.55
CA ARG A 44 -10.11 13.12 10.35
C ARG A 44 -9.74 11.68 10.03
N HIS A 45 -10.59 10.99 9.26
CA HIS A 45 -10.30 9.65 8.77
C HIS A 45 -9.11 9.66 7.78
N PRO A 46 -8.22 8.66 7.83
CA PRO A 46 -7.16 8.52 6.84
C PRO A 46 -7.77 8.22 5.46
N ASN A 47 -7.27 8.89 4.43
CA ASN A 47 -7.66 8.63 3.04
C ASN A 47 -6.87 7.40 2.55
N LEU A 48 -7.42 6.22 2.77
CA LEU A 48 -6.83 4.97 2.32
C LEU A 48 -7.13 4.75 0.82
N PRO A 49 -6.26 4.05 0.07
CA PRO A 49 -6.63 3.54 -1.24
C PRO A 49 -7.94 2.76 -1.12
N PRO A 50 -8.89 2.93 -2.05
CA PRO A 50 -10.11 2.15 -2.09
C PRO A 50 -9.76 0.72 -2.54
N ASP A 51 -9.15 -0.06 -1.65
CA ASP A 51 -9.11 -1.50 -1.86
C ASP A 51 -10.51 -2.02 -1.56
N PRO A 52 -11.18 -2.71 -2.50
CA PRO A 52 -12.42 -3.39 -2.18
C PRO A 52 -12.11 -4.33 -1.00
N PRO A 53 -12.90 -4.28 0.10
CA PRO A 53 -12.66 -5.18 1.21
C PRO A 53 -12.66 -6.60 0.65
N ILE A 54 -11.69 -7.42 1.06
CA ILE A 54 -11.81 -8.85 0.78
C ILE A 54 -13.14 -9.28 1.39
N ALA A 55 -14.07 -9.72 0.53
CA ALA A 55 -15.45 -9.94 0.90
C ALA A 55 -15.61 -11.03 1.98
N THR A 56 -14.62 -11.91 2.11
CA THR A 56 -14.61 -13.00 3.08
C THR A 56 -13.20 -13.27 3.61
N TYR A 57 -13.07 -13.22 4.93
CA TYR A 57 -11.90 -13.72 5.64
C TYR A 57 -12.21 -15.13 6.14
N GLU A 58 -11.71 -16.15 5.46
CA GLU A 58 -11.83 -17.53 5.91
C GLU A 58 -10.61 -17.91 6.75
N PHE A 59 -10.83 -18.03 8.06
CA PHE A 59 -9.81 -18.50 9.00
C PHE A 59 -10.04 -19.98 9.27
N SER A 60 -9.11 -20.84 8.82
CA SER A 60 -9.21 -22.28 9.02
C SER A 60 -8.99 -22.70 10.48
N LYS A 61 -8.24 -21.88 11.23
CA LYS A 61 -7.84 -22.11 12.62
C LYS A 61 -7.85 -20.81 13.42
N PRO A 62 -8.04 -20.88 14.74
CA PRO A 62 -7.74 -19.75 15.63
C PRO A 62 -6.29 -19.28 15.41
N ASN A 63 -6.07 -17.96 15.34
CA ASN A 63 -4.76 -17.32 15.15
C ASN A 63 -4.06 -17.59 13.79
N ASP A 64 -4.79 -18.03 12.76
CA ASP A 64 -4.24 -18.23 11.40
C ASP A 64 -4.04 -16.91 10.61
N TYR A 65 -4.25 -15.77 11.27
CA TYR A 65 -4.17 -14.43 10.68
C TYR A 65 -2.82 -14.16 9.99
N PHE A 66 -1.72 -14.59 10.61
CA PHE A 66 -0.38 -14.38 10.04
C PHE A 66 -0.20 -15.14 8.72
N GLN A 67 -0.68 -16.38 8.63
CA GLN A 67 -0.56 -17.16 7.40
C GLN A 67 -1.48 -16.63 6.31
N PHE A 68 -2.70 -16.23 6.67
CA PHE A 68 -3.61 -15.53 5.77
C PHE A 68 -2.97 -14.25 5.22
N PHE A 69 -2.38 -13.43 6.09
CA PHE A 69 -1.68 -12.21 5.70
C PHE A 69 -0.50 -12.49 4.78
N ARG A 70 0.35 -13.48 5.09
CA ARG A 70 1.48 -13.86 4.21
C ARG A 70 1.03 -14.29 2.81
N ARG A 71 -0.12 -14.96 2.70
CA ARG A 71 -0.69 -15.38 1.40
C ARG A 71 -1.29 -14.22 0.63
N THR A 72 -1.94 -13.29 1.31
CA THR A 72 -2.65 -12.17 0.67
C THR A 72 -1.77 -10.97 0.37
N LEU A 73 -0.68 -10.76 1.12
CA LEU A 73 0.23 -9.63 0.97
C LEU A 73 0.76 -9.45 -0.48
N PRO A 74 1.22 -10.48 -1.21
CA PRO A 74 1.64 -10.32 -2.61
C PRO A 74 0.51 -9.89 -3.55
N LEU A 75 -0.73 -10.31 -3.27
CA LEU A 75 -1.90 -9.92 -4.06
C LEU A 75 -2.22 -8.44 -3.86
N TYR A 76 -2.13 -7.96 -2.62
CA TYR A 76 -2.29 -6.54 -2.32
C TYR A 76 -1.19 -5.70 -2.98
N HIS A 77 0.08 -6.12 -2.92
CA HIS A 77 1.15 -5.41 -3.62
C HIS A 77 0.92 -5.33 -5.14
N ARG A 78 0.45 -6.42 -5.76
CA ARG A 78 0.14 -6.44 -7.19
C ARG A 78 -1.03 -5.50 -7.55
N ARG A 79 -2.04 -5.42 -6.67
CA ARG A 79 -3.19 -4.51 -6.85
C ARG A 79 -2.82 -3.04 -6.63
N ALA A 80 -2.01 -2.76 -5.61
CA ALA A 80 -1.58 -1.41 -5.27
C ALA A 80 -0.59 -0.83 -6.27
N ASN A 81 0.20 -1.68 -6.94
CA ASN A 81 1.15 -1.28 -7.96
C ASN A 81 0.88 -2.02 -9.29
N PRO A 82 -0.21 -1.66 -9.99
CA PRO A 82 -0.52 -2.24 -11.28
C PRO A 82 0.60 -1.90 -12.27
N GLN A 83 1.25 -2.93 -12.80
CA GLN A 83 2.22 -2.78 -13.88
C GLN A 83 1.46 -2.46 -15.16
N PHE A 84 1.51 -1.20 -15.58
CA PHE A 84 0.88 -0.79 -16.83
C PHE A 84 1.79 -1.06 -18.04
N THR A 85 1.16 -1.38 -19.16
CA THR A 85 1.82 -1.63 -20.45
C THR A 85 1.57 -0.50 -21.44
N VAL A 86 2.44 -0.38 -22.43
CA VAL A 86 2.26 0.58 -23.53
C VAL A 86 0.99 0.19 -24.30
N GLY A 87 0.09 1.16 -24.49
CA GLY A 87 -1.22 0.94 -25.10
C GLY A 87 -2.38 0.88 -24.11
N ASP A 88 -2.11 0.73 -22.80
CA ASP A 88 -3.17 0.72 -21.79
C ASP A 88 -3.84 2.11 -21.68
N ARG A 89 -5.17 2.07 -21.54
CA ARG A 89 -6.00 3.25 -21.33
C ARG A 89 -6.07 3.55 -19.84
N VAL A 90 -5.60 4.73 -19.43
CA VAL A 90 -5.52 5.13 -18.02
C VAL A 90 -6.04 6.53 -17.81
N LEU A 91 -6.46 6.83 -16.57
CA LEU A 91 -6.86 8.16 -16.13
C LEU A 91 -5.82 8.69 -15.15
N LYS A 92 -5.41 9.94 -15.32
CA LYS A 92 -4.47 10.59 -14.40
C LYS A 92 -5.22 11.51 -13.45
N ARG A 93 -4.95 11.40 -12.15
CA ARG A 93 -5.49 12.36 -11.17
C ARG A 93 -4.91 13.75 -11.46
N VAL A 94 -5.79 14.73 -11.66
CA VAL A 94 -5.39 16.12 -11.87
C VAL A 94 -5.34 16.81 -10.51
N SER A 95 -4.18 17.36 -10.14
CA SER A 95 -4.05 18.19 -8.94
C SER A 95 -4.65 19.55 -9.25
N THR A 96 -5.94 19.74 -8.97
CA THR A 96 -6.60 21.04 -9.07
C THR A 96 -6.58 21.72 -7.72
N SER A 97 -6.27 23.02 -7.70
CA SER A 97 -6.07 23.73 -6.45
C SER A 97 -7.39 24.05 -5.73
N LYS A 98 -8.51 24.39 -6.40
CA LYS A 98 -9.70 24.93 -5.69
C LYS A 98 -11.08 24.86 -6.38
N THR A 99 -11.50 23.74 -6.99
CA THR A 99 -12.89 23.69 -7.54
C THR A 99 -13.57 22.35 -7.28
N LYS A 100 -14.58 22.38 -6.38
CA LYS A 100 -15.41 21.21 -5.96
C LYS A 100 -16.20 20.56 -7.10
N PHE A 101 -16.24 21.18 -8.29
CA PHE A 101 -17.06 20.75 -9.43
C PHE A 101 -16.25 20.31 -10.66
N LEU A 102 -14.91 20.36 -10.61
CA LEU A 102 -14.09 19.84 -11.71
C LEU A 102 -13.83 18.34 -11.55
N SER A 103 -13.72 17.64 -12.69
CA SER A 103 -13.29 16.24 -12.71
C SER A 103 -11.94 16.09 -12.01
N LEU A 104 -11.86 15.13 -11.09
CA LEU A 104 -10.62 14.78 -10.39
C LEU A 104 -9.63 14.02 -11.29
N TYR A 105 -10.10 13.55 -12.44
CA TYR A 105 -9.35 12.75 -13.39
C TYR A 105 -9.31 13.41 -14.77
N SER A 106 -8.21 13.19 -15.48
CA SER A 106 -8.06 13.58 -16.88
C SER A 106 -9.06 12.85 -17.78
N ASP A 107 -9.14 13.28 -19.04
CA ASP A 107 -9.69 12.44 -20.08
C ASP A 107 -8.87 11.15 -20.25
N LEU A 108 -9.44 10.19 -20.98
CA LEU A 108 -8.82 8.89 -21.28
C LEU A 108 -7.45 9.08 -21.94
N MET A 109 -6.38 8.68 -21.26
CA MET A 109 -5.01 8.75 -21.78
C MET A 109 -4.53 7.36 -22.20
N ILE A 110 -3.57 7.31 -23.14
CA ILE A 110 -2.89 6.07 -23.55
C ILE A 110 -1.46 6.13 -23.06
N ILE A 111 -0.98 5.05 -22.46
CA ILE A 111 0.42 4.94 -22.06
C ILE A 111 1.28 4.78 -23.31
N ILE A 112 2.17 5.74 -23.54
CA ILE A 112 3.11 5.74 -24.67
C ILE A 112 4.50 5.20 -24.30
N LYS A 113 4.81 5.12 -22.99
CA LYS A 113 6.09 4.63 -22.47
C LYS A 113 5.91 4.12 -21.05
N ALA A 114 6.32 2.89 -20.79
CA ALA A 114 6.40 2.34 -19.45
C ALA A 114 7.80 2.63 -18.87
N GLN A 115 7.86 3.34 -17.74
CA GLN A 115 9.06 3.48 -16.93
C GLN A 115 8.72 3.02 -15.52
N HIS A 116 9.06 1.76 -15.25
CA HIS A 116 8.88 1.18 -13.93
C HIS A 116 10.20 1.37 -13.15
N PRO A 117 10.17 1.97 -11.95
CA PRO A 117 11.35 2.04 -11.11
C PRO A 117 11.87 0.62 -10.84
N THR A 118 13.14 0.38 -11.20
CA THR A 118 13.87 -0.85 -10.88
C THR A 118 14.29 -0.73 -9.42
N TYR A 119 13.66 -1.51 -8.54
CA TYR A 119 13.97 -1.56 -7.11
C TYR A 119 14.89 -2.74 -6.77
#